data_AF-A0A3M7H267-F1
#
_entry.id   AF-A0A3M7H267-F1
#
_cell.length_a   1.000
_cell.length_b   1.000
_cell.length_c   1.000
_cell.angle_alpha   90.00
_cell.angle_beta   90.00
_cell.angle_gamma   90.00
#
_symmetry.space_group_name_H-M   'P 1'
#
loop_
_entity.id
_entity.type
_entity.pdbx_description
1 polymer ?
#
loop_
_entity_poly.entity_id
_entity_poly.type
_entity_poly.pdbx_seq_one_letter_code
_entity_poly.pdbx_strand_id
1 'polypeptide(L)'
;MHVGAAPGSGRLLALDRGGRSGTRGTLAGREELSLLTRYKVSSIATGFLEVLHYPSNPALTSLCCCAYPHQRHLSSCPPFGQRIRPSTATVAMPASTLPTTQPLLGPVVGLVSWHFVMEAWMYALRIPAMSKYKVDVSPDKIKDDMANKVPASVHWPAENYNHLMEQPTQFYAIALAMNQMGLRDSTSVKLAWTYVGLRIVHSLVQSTNNKIMVRFQLFAASSLVLLGLTAKGVMEYMY
;
A
#
# COMPACT_ATOMS: atom_id res chain seq x y z
N MET A 1 54.98 -23.38 63.72
CA MET A 1 54.38 -23.10 65.05
C MET A 1 53.69 -21.74 64.97
N HIS A 2 52.48 -21.64 65.54
CA HIS A 2 51.54 -20.49 65.59
C HIS A 2 50.80 -20.15 64.26
N VAL A 3 49.49 -20.42 64.07
CA VAL A 3 48.25 -19.98 64.79
C VAL A 3 48.18 -18.44 64.79
N GLY A 4 47.24 -17.70 64.20
CA GLY A 4 45.79 -17.86 63.96
C GLY A 4 45.10 -16.61 64.57
N ALA A 5 44.11 -15.98 63.90
CA ALA A 5 42.98 -15.21 64.48
C ALA A 5 42.33 -14.18 63.52
N ALA A 6 41.03 -14.35 63.24
CA ALA A 6 40.04 -13.25 63.16
C ALA A 6 39.55 -12.96 64.60
N PRO A 7 38.77 -11.90 65.00
CA PRO A 7 37.62 -11.28 64.30
C PRO A 7 37.40 -9.76 64.58
N GLY A 8 36.27 -9.16 64.11
CA GLY A 8 35.85 -7.82 64.57
C GLY A 8 34.65 -7.23 63.85
N SER A 9 33.45 -7.52 64.35
CA SER A 9 32.15 -7.01 63.89
C SER A 9 31.88 -5.60 64.45
N GLY A 10 31.52 -4.65 63.59
CA GLY A 10 31.04 -3.31 63.95
C GLY A 10 29.73 -3.01 63.22
N ARG A 11 28.64 -2.92 63.98
CA ARG A 11 27.26 -2.79 63.52
C ARG A 11 26.85 -1.31 63.43
N LEU A 12 25.97 -1.03 62.48
CA LEU A 12 24.88 -0.04 62.52
C LEU A 12 25.21 1.46 62.35
N LEU A 13 24.81 2.03 61.20
CA LEU A 13 23.92 3.20 61.18
C LEU A 13 23.20 3.27 59.82
N ALA A 14 21.88 3.22 59.93
CA ALA A 14 20.93 3.31 58.84
C ALA A 14 20.99 4.70 58.18
N LEU A 15 21.07 4.74 56.86
CA LEU A 15 20.62 5.88 56.07
C LEU A 15 19.49 5.41 55.15
N ASP A 16 18.29 5.59 55.69
CA ASP A 16 17.05 5.70 54.95
C ASP A 16 17.18 6.78 53.87
N ARG A 17 17.03 6.38 52.61
CA ARG A 17 16.60 7.26 51.51
C ARG A 17 15.65 6.49 50.60
N GLY A 18 14.45 6.25 51.11
CA GLY A 18 13.27 6.15 50.24
C GLY A 18 12.94 7.52 49.65
N GLY A 19 13.04 7.68 48.33
CA GLY A 19 12.78 8.96 47.67
C GLY A 19 12.69 8.91 46.15
N ARG A 20 11.68 8.17 45.65
CA ARG A 20 11.03 8.26 44.32
C ARG A 20 11.73 9.11 43.24
N SER A 21 12.38 8.45 42.28
CA SER A 21 12.44 8.92 40.89
C SER A 21 12.95 7.81 40.00
N GLY A 22 12.10 7.18 39.19
CA GLY A 22 12.61 6.19 38.23
C GLY A 22 11.65 5.19 37.63
N THR A 23 10.40 5.54 37.31
CA THR A 23 9.51 4.65 36.50
C THR A 23 8.43 5.42 35.73
N ARG A 24 8.66 6.68 35.33
CA ARG A 24 7.63 7.46 34.59
C ARG A 24 7.92 7.66 33.10
N GLY A 25 9.14 7.38 32.62
CA GLY A 25 9.52 7.55 31.21
C GLY A 25 9.28 6.34 30.30
N THR A 26 9.33 5.12 30.84
CA THR A 26 9.28 3.88 30.05
C THR A 26 7.86 3.36 29.79
N LEU A 27 6.89 3.68 30.66
CA LEU A 27 5.49 3.27 30.47
C LEU A 27 4.77 4.18 29.46
N ALA A 28 5.03 5.49 29.49
CA ALA A 28 4.46 6.45 28.55
C ALA A 28 4.88 6.16 27.10
N GLY A 29 6.15 5.79 26.87
CA GLY A 29 6.63 5.43 25.53
C GLY A 29 6.09 4.09 25.01
N ARG A 30 5.81 3.11 25.90
CA ARG A 30 5.23 1.81 25.54
C ARG A 30 3.73 1.92 25.23
N GLU A 31 3.02 2.77 25.97
CA GLU A 31 1.62 3.12 25.73
C GLU A 31 1.46 3.88 24.41
N GLU A 32 2.30 4.90 24.15
CA GLU A 32 2.33 5.67 22.90
C GLU A 32 2.59 4.78 21.68
N LEU A 33 3.55 3.84 21.74
CA LEU A 33 3.80 2.91 20.64
C LEU A 33 2.62 1.96 20.39
N SER A 34 1.95 1.51 21.46
CA SER A 34 0.73 0.69 21.39
C SER A 34 -0.43 1.48 20.76
N LEU A 35 -0.58 2.75 21.13
CA LEU A 35 -1.61 3.64 20.61
C LEU A 35 -1.37 3.98 19.14
N LEU A 36 -0.13 4.26 18.74
CA LEU A 36 0.24 4.49 17.35
C LEU A 36 0.03 3.24 16.50
N THR A 37 0.31 2.05 17.02
CA THR A 37 0.06 0.78 16.32
C THR A 37 -1.45 0.53 16.17
N ARG A 38 -2.24 0.75 17.23
CA ARG A 38 -3.71 0.65 17.18
C ARG A 38 -4.34 1.69 16.26
N TYR A 39 -3.81 2.92 16.24
CA TYR A 39 -4.29 3.99 15.36
C TYR A 39 -4.01 3.68 13.89
N LYS A 40 -2.83 3.12 13.57
CA LYS A 40 -2.47 2.73 12.20
C LYS A 40 -3.31 1.55 11.70
N VAL A 41 -3.58 0.56 12.56
CA VAL A 41 -4.46 -0.59 12.22
C VAL A 41 -5.93 -0.16 12.09
N SER A 42 -6.40 0.75 12.96
CA SER A 42 -7.76 1.32 12.88
C SER A 42 -7.95 2.16 11.61
N SER A 43 -6.97 2.98 11.23
CA SER A 43 -7.04 3.79 10.00
C SER A 43 -7.08 2.93 8.71
N ILE A 44 -6.40 1.78 8.70
CA ILE A 44 -6.46 0.81 7.59
C ILE A 44 -7.83 0.10 7.55
N ALA A 45 -8.38 -0.27 8.72
CA ALA A 45 -9.70 -0.92 8.80
C ALA A 45 -10.85 0.03 8.40
N THR A 46 -10.78 1.29 8.82
CA THR A 46 -11.80 2.31 8.48
C THR A 46 -11.72 2.71 7.01
N GLY A 47 -10.52 2.82 6.43
CA GLY A 47 -10.35 3.08 4.99
C GLY A 47 -10.87 1.94 4.10
N PHE A 48 -10.82 0.69 4.57
CA PHE A 48 -11.34 -0.46 3.83
C PHE A 48 -12.88 -0.56 3.90
N LEU A 49 -13.49 -0.04 4.96
CA LEU A 49 -14.96 0.02 5.13
C LEU A 49 -15.61 1.22 4.42
N GLU A 50 -14.92 2.35 4.29
CA GLU A 50 -15.40 3.51 3.51
C GLU A 50 -15.46 3.25 2.00
N VAL A 51 -14.56 2.42 1.46
CA VAL A 51 -14.57 2.05 0.03
C VAL A 51 -15.78 1.17 -0.33
N LEU A 52 -16.37 0.46 0.62
CA LEU A 52 -17.55 -0.38 0.40
C LEU A 52 -18.89 0.37 0.52
N HIS A 53 -18.87 1.62 1.01
CA HIS A 53 -20.07 2.46 1.17
C HIS A 53 -19.92 3.78 0.41
N TYR A 54 -19.48 3.76 -0.85
CA TYR A 54 -19.63 4.93 -1.72
C TYR A 54 -21.10 5.03 -2.18
N PRO A 55 -21.92 5.99 -1.67
CA PRO A 55 -23.23 6.21 -2.24
C PRO A 55 -23.05 6.77 -3.65
N SER A 56 -23.49 5.99 -4.63
CA SER A 56 -23.69 6.41 -6.01
C SER A 56 -24.44 7.75 -6.04
N ASN A 57 -23.77 8.80 -6.51
CA ASN A 57 -24.33 10.14 -6.63
C ASN A 57 -25.48 10.15 -7.68
N PRO A 58 -26.73 10.49 -7.30
CA PRO A 58 -27.88 10.55 -8.21
C PRO A 58 -27.96 11.94 -8.86
N ALA A 59 -26.97 12.32 -9.67
CA ALA A 59 -26.97 13.57 -10.42
C ALA A 59 -27.14 13.38 -11.94
N LEU A 60 -27.54 12.17 -12.36
CA LEU A 60 -27.99 11.88 -13.73
C LEU A 60 -29.43 11.33 -13.72
N THR A 61 -30.27 11.91 -12.86
CA THR A 61 -31.73 11.85 -13.01
C THR A 61 -32.11 12.75 -14.17
N SER A 62 -31.97 12.17 -15.36
CA SER A 62 -32.56 12.60 -16.61
C SER A 62 -33.93 13.25 -16.43
N LEU A 63 -34.08 14.43 -17.02
CA LEU A 63 -35.24 14.83 -17.84
C LEU A 63 -36.51 14.00 -17.61
N CYS A 64 -37.39 14.46 -16.72
CA CYS A 64 -38.84 14.45 -16.91
C CYS A 64 -39.52 15.02 -15.66
N CYS A 65 -40.15 16.18 -15.81
CA CYS A 65 -41.51 16.45 -15.32
C CYS A 65 -41.78 17.95 -15.44
N CYS A 66 -41.99 18.39 -16.68
CA CYS A 66 -42.96 19.44 -16.92
C CYS A 66 -44.32 18.93 -16.44
N ALA A 67 -44.81 19.41 -15.30
CA ALA A 67 -46.23 19.49 -14.96
C ALA A 67 -46.44 20.25 -13.64
N TYR A 68 -46.83 21.52 -13.68
CA TYR A 68 -48.16 21.98 -13.27
C TYR A 68 -48.40 23.47 -13.64
N PRO A 69 -49.65 23.92 -13.80
CA PRO A 69 -50.08 24.89 -14.79
C PRO A 69 -50.42 26.28 -14.20
N HIS A 70 -50.34 27.32 -15.02
CA HIS A 70 -51.32 28.41 -14.98
C HIS A 70 -51.45 29.11 -16.35
N GLN A 71 -52.50 28.73 -17.07
CA GLN A 71 -53.42 29.54 -17.89
C GLN A 71 -52.95 30.45 -19.05
N ARG A 72 -53.72 30.26 -20.14
CA ARG A 72 -54.05 31.16 -21.26
C ARG A 72 -53.02 31.28 -22.38
N HIS A 73 -53.27 30.56 -23.48
CA HIS A 73 -53.72 31.17 -24.74
C HIS A 73 -54.18 30.05 -25.72
N LEU A 74 -55.34 30.26 -26.33
CA LEU A 74 -55.97 29.40 -27.33
C LEU A 74 -55.18 29.44 -28.63
N SER A 75 -54.63 28.31 -29.10
CA SER A 75 -54.16 28.15 -30.48
C SER A 75 -54.08 26.66 -30.86
N SER A 76 -55.05 26.23 -31.68
CA SER A 76 -54.95 25.16 -32.71
C SER A 76 -54.33 23.81 -32.35
N CYS A 77 -55.18 22.78 -32.12
CA CYS A 77 -54.80 21.38 -32.26
C CYS A 77 -54.89 20.95 -33.75
N PRO A 78 -53.87 20.28 -34.32
CA PRO A 78 -54.01 19.52 -35.56
C PRO A 78 -54.65 18.15 -35.29
N PRO A 79 -55.22 17.48 -36.32
CA PRO A 79 -55.96 16.23 -36.14
C PRO A 79 -55.05 15.07 -35.75
N PHE A 80 -55.62 14.23 -34.90
CA PHE A 80 -55.14 12.97 -34.36
C PHE A 80 -54.67 12.03 -35.48
N GLY A 81 -53.35 11.90 -35.68
CA GLY A 81 -52.85 11.15 -36.84
C GLY A 81 -51.35 10.96 -36.96
N GLN A 82 -50.57 10.86 -35.87
CA GLN A 82 -49.24 10.24 -35.93
C GLN A 82 -49.02 9.33 -34.73
N ARG A 83 -49.05 8.03 -35.00
CA ARG A 83 -48.55 6.99 -34.10
C ARG A 83 -47.06 7.27 -33.87
N ILE A 84 -46.73 7.90 -32.74
CA ILE A 84 -45.34 7.95 -32.27
C ILE A 84 -44.91 6.50 -32.09
N ARG A 85 -44.15 5.97 -33.06
CA ARG A 85 -43.36 4.76 -32.81
C ARG A 85 -42.48 5.13 -31.61
N PRO A 86 -42.44 4.33 -30.53
CA PRO A 86 -41.36 4.47 -29.57
C PRO A 86 -40.09 4.27 -30.38
N SER A 87 -39.37 5.37 -30.62
CA SER A 87 -38.01 5.28 -31.12
C SER A 87 -37.34 4.37 -30.11
N THR A 88 -36.96 3.19 -30.56
CA THR A 88 -36.04 2.32 -29.85
C THR A 88 -34.72 3.08 -29.84
N ALA A 89 -34.67 4.14 -29.02
CA ALA A 89 -33.44 4.69 -28.53
C ALA A 89 -32.89 3.59 -27.64
N THR A 90 -32.26 2.61 -28.30
CA THR A 90 -31.20 1.83 -27.71
C THR A 90 -30.27 2.87 -27.12
N VAL A 91 -30.41 3.14 -25.82
CA VAL A 91 -29.34 3.71 -25.02
C VAL A 91 -28.27 2.65 -25.13
N ALA A 92 -27.44 2.79 -26.16
CA ALA A 92 -26.20 2.06 -26.26
C ALA A 92 -25.44 2.48 -25.01
N MET A 93 -25.50 1.64 -23.97
CA MET A 93 -24.54 1.74 -22.90
C MET A 93 -23.18 1.75 -23.61
N PRO A 94 -22.34 2.78 -23.44
CA PRO A 94 -21.04 2.76 -24.07
C PRO A 94 -20.37 1.48 -23.61
N ALA A 95 -20.15 0.58 -24.57
CA ALA A 95 -19.42 -0.64 -24.37
C ALA A 95 -18.18 -0.26 -23.57
N SER A 96 -18.02 -0.88 -22.40
CA SER A 96 -16.99 -0.55 -21.42
C SER A 96 -15.69 -0.22 -22.16
N THR A 97 -15.35 1.07 -22.21
CA THR A 97 -14.14 1.56 -22.85
C THR A 97 -12.99 0.99 -22.02
N LEU A 98 -12.50 -0.18 -22.41
CA LEU A 98 -11.28 -0.77 -21.86
C LEU A 98 -10.19 0.31 -21.86
N PRO A 99 -9.35 0.40 -20.81
CA PRO A 99 -8.58 1.59 -20.46
C PRO A 99 -7.46 1.83 -21.47
N THR A 100 -7.82 2.35 -22.65
CA THR A 100 -6.88 2.77 -23.69
C THR A 100 -6.65 4.28 -23.63
N THR A 101 -7.44 4.99 -22.81
CA THR A 101 -7.32 6.44 -22.61
C THR A 101 -6.21 6.83 -21.64
N GLN A 102 -5.70 5.90 -20.81
CA GLN A 102 -4.79 6.18 -19.70
C GLN A 102 -3.67 5.11 -19.61
N PRO A 103 -2.71 5.11 -20.55
CA PRO A 103 -1.79 3.99 -20.75
C PRO A 103 -0.76 3.82 -19.61
N LEU A 104 -0.56 4.85 -18.78
CA LEU A 104 0.31 4.78 -17.59
C LEU A 104 -0.34 4.08 -16.39
N LEU A 105 -1.67 3.94 -16.37
CA LEU A 105 -2.36 3.20 -15.32
C LEU A 105 -2.12 1.69 -15.40
N GLY A 106 -1.88 1.16 -16.61
CA GLY A 106 -1.55 -0.26 -16.80
C GLY A 106 -0.33 -0.70 -15.98
N PRO A 107 0.83 -0.06 -16.13
CA PRO A 107 2.01 -0.31 -15.29
C PRO A 107 1.76 -0.15 -13.78
N VAL A 108 0.97 0.84 -13.36
CA VAL A 108 0.62 1.05 -11.94
C VAL A 108 -0.15 -0.15 -11.40
N VAL A 109 -1.24 -0.54 -12.08
CA VAL A 109 -2.04 -1.71 -11.70
C VAL A 109 -1.20 -2.97 -11.72
N GLY A 110 -0.38 -3.16 -12.76
CA GLY A 110 0.49 -4.33 -12.87
C GLY A 110 1.47 -4.47 -11.70
N LEU A 111 2.08 -3.37 -11.26
CA LEU A 111 2.98 -3.41 -10.11
C LEU A 111 2.23 -3.63 -8.80
N VAL A 112 1.06 -3.03 -8.61
CA VAL A 112 0.21 -3.28 -7.43
C VAL A 112 -0.23 -4.74 -7.37
N SER A 113 -0.64 -5.34 -8.50
CA SER A 113 -0.96 -6.77 -8.56
C SER A 113 0.24 -7.63 -8.17
N TRP A 114 1.46 -7.24 -8.58
CA TRP A 114 2.68 -7.94 -8.16
C TRP A 114 2.95 -7.86 -6.66
N HIS A 115 2.56 -6.77 -5.98
CA HIS A 115 2.68 -6.68 -4.53
C HIS A 115 1.84 -7.76 -3.84
N PHE A 116 0.59 -7.96 -4.28
CA PHE A 116 -0.27 -9.01 -3.73
C PHE A 116 0.26 -10.41 -3.99
N VAL A 117 0.88 -10.66 -5.15
CA VAL A 117 1.56 -11.94 -5.44
C VAL A 117 2.69 -12.18 -4.44
N MET A 118 3.52 -11.18 -4.18
CA MET A 118 4.63 -11.28 -3.23
C MET A 118 4.15 -11.40 -1.78
N GLU A 119 3.08 -10.70 -1.41
CA GLU A 119 2.45 -10.81 -0.09
C GLU A 119 1.90 -12.22 0.15
N ALA A 120 1.16 -12.75 -0.83
CA ALA A 120 0.63 -14.11 -0.77
C ALA A 120 1.77 -15.15 -0.66
N TRP A 121 2.86 -15.00 -1.43
CA TRP A 121 4.02 -15.87 -1.34
C TRP A 121 4.67 -15.80 0.06
N MET A 122 4.88 -14.60 0.59
CA MET A 122 5.41 -14.43 1.96
C MET A 122 4.55 -15.19 2.98
N TYR A 123 3.22 -15.03 2.96
CA TYR A 123 2.34 -15.70 3.91
C TYR A 123 2.33 -17.22 3.73
N ALA A 124 2.37 -17.70 2.48
CA ALA A 124 2.43 -19.12 2.17
C ALA A 124 3.66 -19.81 2.76
N LEU A 125 4.80 -19.11 2.91
CA LEU A 125 5.99 -19.67 3.56
C LEU A 125 6.03 -19.42 5.07
N ARG A 126 5.67 -18.20 5.52
CA ARG A 126 5.81 -17.81 6.93
C ARG A 126 4.79 -18.46 7.85
N ILE A 127 3.53 -18.56 7.44
CA ILE A 127 2.46 -19.11 8.30
C ILE A 127 2.74 -20.57 8.67
N PRO A 128 3.07 -21.46 7.71
CA PRO A 128 3.42 -22.84 8.04
C PRO A 128 4.73 -22.95 8.84
N ALA A 129 5.70 -22.07 8.57
CA ALA A 129 6.98 -22.06 9.27
C ALA A 129 6.83 -21.75 10.77
N MET A 130 5.92 -20.86 11.16
CA MET A 130 5.69 -20.55 12.58
C MET A 130 5.30 -21.79 13.39
N SER A 131 4.41 -22.62 12.85
CA SER A 131 4.01 -23.88 13.47
C SER A 131 5.13 -24.93 13.41
N LYS A 132 5.75 -25.10 12.24
CA LYS A 132 6.81 -26.10 12.00
C LYS A 132 8.03 -25.91 12.92
N TYR A 133 8.44 -24.66 13.15
CA TYR A 133 9.62 -24.32 13.95
C TYR A 133 9.28 -23.91 15.39
N LYS A 134 8.01 -24.02 15.81
CA LYS A 134 7.56 -23.68 17.18
C LYS A 134 8.00 -22.27 17.59
N VAL A 135 7.70 -21.30 16.74
CA VAL A 135 7.98 -19.88 16.96
C VAL A 135 7.03 -19.36 18.04
N ASP A 136 7.57 -18.70 19.06
CA ASP A 136 6.80 -18.02 20.09
C ASP A 136 6.21 -16.71 19.52
N VAL A 137 4.88 -16.61 19.50
CA VAL A 137 4.16 -15.46 18.92
C VAL A 137 4.01 -14.30 19.91
N SER A 138 4.62 -14.39 21.09
CA SER A 138 4.66 -13.27 22.03
C SER A 138 5.40 -12.07 21.41
N PRO A 139 4.89 -10.83 21.61
CA PRO A 139 5.46 -9.64 20.97
C PRO A 139 6.95 -9.42 21.23
N ASP A 140 7.43 -9.86 22.39
CA ASP A 140 8.82 -9.68 22.82
C ASP A 140 9.77 -10.74 22.21
N LYS A 141 9.26 -11.90 21.75
CA LYS A 141 10.09 -13.02 21.28
C LYS A 141 9.96 -13.35 19.80
N ILE A 142 8.87 -12.95 19.14
CA ILE A 142 8.59 -13.29 17.74
C ILE A 142 9.75 -12.95 16.80
N LYS A 143 10.41 -11.79 16.99
CA LYS A 143 11.51 -11.35 16.13
C LYS A 143 12.74 -12.26 16.26
N ASP A 144 13.14 -12.53 17.50
CA ASP A 144 14.31 -13.35 17.80
C ASP A 144 14.07 -14.82 17.41
N ASP A 145 12.89 -15.35 17.68
CA ASP A 145 12.55 -16.73 17.30
C ASP A 145 12.48 -16.90 15.79
N MET A 146 11.92 -15.91 15.06
CA MET A 146 11.92 -15.94 13.59
C MET A 146 13.34 -15.88 13.03
N ALA A 147 14.25 -15.10 13.62
CA ALA A 147 15.64 -15.01 13.18
C ALA A 147 16.44 -16.30 13.45
N ASN A 148 16.21 -16.93 14.62
CA ASN A 148 17.05 -18.04 15.08
C ASN A 148 16.50 -19.42 14.72
N LYS A 149 15.18 -19.60 14.62
CA LYS A 149 14.54 -20.91 14.40
C LYS A 149 14.15 -21.18 12.95
N VAL A 150 13.92 -20.13 12.16
CA VAL A 150 13.40 -20.25 10.79
C VAL A 150 14.53 -20.02 9.78
N PRO A 151 14.69 -20.89 8.77
CA PRO A 151 15.76 -20.75 7.78
C PRO A 151 15.62 -19.46 6.97
N ALA A 152 16.76 -18.91 6.55
CA ALA A 152 16.85 -17.65 5.80
C ALA A 152 15.95 -17.61 4.55
N SER A 153 15.79 -18.74 3.84
CA SER A 153 14.99 -18.82 2.62
C SER A 153 13.51 -18.50 2.81
N VAL A 154 12.96 -18.71 4.01
CA VAL A 154 11.57 -18.35 4.34
C VAL A 154 11.41 -16.84 4.54
N HIS A 155 12.50 -16.14 4.86
CA HIS A 155 12.49 -14.68 5.08
C HIS A 155 12.63 -13.88 3.79
N TRP A 156 13.27 -14.44 2.75
CA TRP A 156 13.59 -13.69 1.54
C TRP A 156 12.39 -13.06 0.83
N PRO A 157 11.22 -13.72 0.66
CA PRO A 157 10.06 -13.06 0.06
C PRO A 157 9.52 -11.90 0.90
N ALA A 158 9.64 -11.98 2.23
CA ALA A 158 9.20 -10.90 3.11
C ALA A 158 10.13 -9.69 3.09
N GLU A 159 11.44 -9.94 3.08
CA GLU A 159 12.44 -8.89 2.85
C GLU A 159 12.20 -8.22 1.49
N ASN A 160 11.82 -9.00 0.47
CA ASN A 160 11.48 -8.44 -0.83
C ASN A 160 10.20 -7.61 -0.79
N TYR A 161 9.15 -8.10 -0.10
CA TYR A 161 7.90 -7.36 0.06
C TYR A 161 8.15 -5.98 0.70
N ASN A 162 8.98 -5.90 1.73
CA ASN A 162 9.38 -4.63 2.32
C ASN A 162 10.10 -3.71 1.30
N HIS A 163 11.05 -4.25 0.52
CA HIS A 163 11.73 -3.48 -0.53
C HIS A 163 10.79 -3.02 -1.65
N LEU A 164 9.73 -3.77 -1.96
CA LEU A 164 8.67 -3.39 -2.89
C LEU A 164 7.77 -2.29 -2.32
N MET A 165 7.57 -2.24 -1.01
CA MET A 165 6.81 -1.17 -0.37
C MET A 165 7.60 0.13 -0.21
N GLU A 166 8.94 0.08 -0.20
CA GLU A 166 9.77 1.27 0.00
C GLU A 166 10.10 2.02 -1.30
N GLN A 167 10.72 1.37 -2.29
CA GLN A 167 11.26 2.07 -3.46
C GLN A 167 10.19 2.39 -4.55
N PRO A 168 9.25 1.49 -4.88
CA PRO A 168 8.14 1.77 -5.79
C PRO A 168 7.17 2.89 -5.42
N THR A 169 7.20 3.40 -4.19
CA THR A 169 6.40 4.57 -3.79
C THR A 169 6.63 5.77 -4.71
N GLN A 170 7.89 5.99 -5.11
CA GLN A 170 8.28 7.04 -6.03
C GLN A 170 7.71 6.82 -7.43
N PHE A 171 7.69 5.57 -7.90
CA PHE A 171 7.10 5.20 -9.19
C PHE A 171 5.60 5.49 -9.23
N TYR A 172 4.85 5.12 -8.19
CA TYR A 172 3.42 5.42 -8.13
C TYR A 172 3.14 6.92 -8.18
N ALA A 173 3.90 7.71 -7.42
CA ALA A 173 3.76 9.16 -7.41
C ALA A 173 3.97 9.77 -8.81
N ILE A 174 5.08 9.46 -9.47
CA ILE A 174 5.38 10.05 -10.78
C ILE A 174 4.48 9.53 -11.88
N ALA A 175 4.15 8.23 -11.90
CA ALA A 175 3.29 7.66 -12.94
C ALA A 175 1.86 8.23 -12.87
N LEU A 176 1.32 8.42 -11.67
CA LEU A 176 0.00 9.03 -11.48
C LEU A 176 0.03 10.53 -11.81
N ALA A 177 1.08 11.25 -11.43
CA ALA A 177 1.25 12.66 -11.81
C ALA A 177 1.32 12.83 -13.34
N MET A 178 2.15 12.04 -14.03
CA MET A 178 2.25 12.03 -15.49
C MET A 178 0.92 11.67 -16.14
N ASN A 179 0.18 10.72 -15.57
CA ASN A 179 -1.14 10.37 -16.05
C ASN A 179 -2.14 11.54 -15.94
N GLN A 180 -2.10 12.28 -14.83
CA GLN A 180 -2.94 13.46 -14.59
C GLN A 180 -2.57 14.64 -15.48
N MET A 181 -1.28 14.81 -15.80
CA MET A 181 -0.79 15.79 -16.78
C MET A 181 -1.21 15.47 -18.22
N GLY A 182 -1.78 14.30 -18.47
CA GLY A 182 -2.27 13.93 -19.80
C GLY A 182 -1.25 13.21 -20.67
N LEU A 183 -0.11 12.75 -20.14
CA LEU A 183 0.92 12.08 -20.94
C LEU A 183 0.43 10.72 -21.46
N ARG A 184 0.47 10.54 -22.78
CA ARG A 184 0.06 9.30 -23.48
C ARG A 184 1.16 8.74 -24.38
N ASP A 185 2.38 9.28 -24.31
CA ASP A 185 3.44 8.91 -25.23
C ASP A 185 3.93 7.47 -25.00
N SER A 186 4.28 6.79 -26.10
CA SER A 186 4.71 5.39 -26.05
C SER A 186 6.02 5.19 -25.28
N THR A 187 6.89 6.21 -25.20
CA THR A 187 8.18 6.13 -24.51
C THR A 187 8.00 6.05 -23.00
N SER A 188 7.17 6.93 -22.40
CA SER A 188 6.83 6.86 -20.97
C SER A 188 6.23 5.52 -20.59
N VAL A 189 5.33 5.00 -21.42
CA VAL A 189 4.68 3.71 -21.21
C VAL A 189 5.68 2.55 -21.25
N LYS A 190 6.61 2.56 -22.22
CA LYS A 190 7.70 1.57 -22.32
C LYS A 190 8.63 1.63 -21.11
N LEU A 191 9.03 2.83 -20.67
CA LEU A 191 9.86 3.01 -19.48
C LEU A 191 9.14 2.51 -18.21
N ALA A 192 7.86 2.83 -18.05
CA ALA A 192 7.05 2.37 -16.93
C ALA A 192 6.95 0.82 -16.91
N TRP A 193 6.65 0.17 -18.05
CA TRP A 193 6.65 -1.29 -18.12
C TRP A 193 8.03 -1.92 -17.90
N THR A 194 9.09 -1.28 -18.39
CA THR A 194 10.48 -1.72 -18.15
C THR A 194 10.80 -1.70 -16.67
N TYR A 195 10.40 -0.64 -15.97
CA TYR A 195 10.53 -0.54 -14.53
C TYR A 195 9.77 -1.68 -13.82
N VAL A 196 8.50 -1.90 -14.17
CA VAL A 196 7.70 -3.01 -13.60
C VAL A 196 8.38 -4.36 -13.82
N GLY A 197 8.83 -4.64 -15.04
CA GLY A 197 9.54 -5.89 -15.37
C GLY A 197 10.83 -6.07 -14.55
N LEU A 198 11.64 -5.03 -14.42
CA LEU A 198 12.85 -5.06 -13.59
C LEU A 198 12.53 -5.34 -12.12
N ARG A 199 11.45 -4.77 -11.59
CA ARG A 199 10.99 -5.02 -10.21
C ARG A 199 10.55 -6.47 -10.02
N ILE A 200 9.81 -7.03 -10.98
CA ILE A 200 9.40 -8.44 -10.97
C ILE A 200 10.64 -9.35 -10.96
N VAL A 201 11.60 -9.12 -11.86
CA VAL A 201 12.83 -9.93 -11.92
C VAL A 201 13.66 -9.79 -10.64
N HIS A 202 13.79 -8.57 -10.10
CA HIS A 202 14.46 -8.34 -8.81
C HIS A 202 13.78 -9.13 -7.67
N SER A 203 12.44 -9.13 -7.62
CA SER A 203 11.66 -9.89 -6.66
C SER A 203 11.89 -11.39 -6.75
N LEU A 204 11.90 -11.94 -7.96
CA LEU A 204 12.15 -13.36 -8.18
C LEU A 204 13.56 -13.74 -7.75
N VAL A 205 14.59 -12.98 -8.16
CA VAL A 205 15.99 -13.27 -7.79
C VAL A 205 16.19 -13.21 -6.28
N GLN A 206 15.60 -12.22 -5.61
CA GLN A 206 15.67 -12.10 -4.15
C GLN A 206 15.00 -13.28 -3.45
N SER A 207 13.80 -13.64 -3.89
CA SER A 207 12.96 -14.64 -3.23
C SER A 207 13.43 -16.08 -3.45
N THR A 208 14.33 -16.33 -4.41
CA THR A 208 14.77 -17.68 -4.80
C THR A 208 16.25 -17.95 -4.55
N ASN A 209 17.16 -17.10 -5.04
CA ASN A 209 18.60 -17.34 -4.98
C ASN A 209 19.35 -16.34 -4.10
N ASN A 210 18.73 -15.20 -3.80
CA ASN A 210 19.24 -14.11 -2.97
C ASN A 210 20.72 -13.71 -3.24
N LYS A 211 21.17 -13.77 -4.50
CA LYS A 211 22.52 -13.34 -4.89
C LYS A 211 22.64 -11.81 -4.81
N ILE A 212 23.40 -11.33 -3.83
CA ILE A 212 23.50 -9.90 -3.48
C ILE A 212 23.89 -9.03 -4.69
N MET A 213 24.94 -9.40 -5.42
CA MET A 213 25.42 -8.61 -6.57
C MET A 213 24.39 -8.49 -7.68
N VAL A 214 23.64 -9.57 -7.96
CA VAL A 214 22.60 -9.56 -9.00
C VAL A 214 21.43 -8.68 -8.58
N ARG A 215 21.00 -8.79 -7.32
CA ARG A 215 19.94 -7.93 -6.76
C ARG A 215 20.32 -6.46 -6.82
N PHE A 216 21.56 -6.12 -6.45
CA PHE A 216 22.07 -4.76 -6.51
C PHE A 216 22.04 -4.20 -7.94
N GLN A 217 22.52 -4.96 -8.92
CA GLN A 217 22.50 -4.55 -10.33
C GLN A 217 21.07 -4.32 -10.84
N LEU A 218 20.13 -5.22 -10.53
CA LEU A 218 18.71 -5.06 -10.89
C LEU A 218 18.08 -3.84 -10.22
N PHE A 219 18.40 -3.61 -8.95
CA PHE A 219 17.94 -2.44 -8.20
C PHE A 219 18.46 -1.13 -8.83
N ALA A 220 19.76 -1.07 -9.12
CA ALA A 220 20.39 0.08 -9.76
C ALA A 220 19.79 0.35 -11.15
N ALA A 221 19.66 -0.69 -11.98
CA ALA A 221 19.02 -0.58 -13.29
C ALA A 221 17.58 -0.07 -13.20
N SER A 222 16.78 -0.60 -12.27
CA SER A 222 15.40 -0.12 -12.05
C SER A 222 15.36 1.34 -11.59
N SER A 223 16.31 1.75 -10.75
CA SER A 223 16.43 3.13 -10.25
C SER A 223 16.79 4.10 -11.37
N LEU A 224 17.67 3.70 -12.30
CA LEU A 224 18.00 4.52 -13.47
C LEU A 224 16.82 4.68 -14.43
N VAL A 225 16.04 3.62 -14.66
CA VAL A 225 14.81 3.70 -15.46
C VAL A 225 13.80 4.63 -14.81
N LEU A 226 13.61 4.52 -13.49
CA LEU A 226 12.72 5.41 -12.74
C LEU A 226 13.21 6.86 -12.78
N LEU A 227 14.51 7.10 -12.64
CA LEU A 227 15.11 8.43 -12.77
C LEU A 227 14.83 9.03 -14.15
N GLY A 228 14.98 8.24 -15.22
CA GLY A 228 14.66 8.67 -16.58
C GLY A 228 13.18 9.00 -16.78
N LEU A 229 12.28 8.20 -16.21
CA LEU A 229 10.84 8.48 -16.22
C LEU A 229 10.51 9.78 -15.48
N THR A 230 11.11 9.99 -14.30
CA THR A 230 10.97 11.22 -13.52
C THR A 230 11.53 12.44 -14.23
N ALA A 231 12.72 12.33 -14.83
CA ALA A 231 13.31 13.41 -15.61
C ALA A 231 12.40 13.83 -16.76
N LYS A 232 11.79 12.86 -17.47
CA LYS A 232 10.79 13.15 -18.49
C LYS A 232 9.57 13.87 -17.90
N GLY A 233 9.01 13.37 -16.80
CA GLY A 233 7.87 14.01 -16.14
C GLY A 233 8.15 15.45 -15.70
N VAL A 234 9.36 15.73 -15.22
CA VAL A 234 9.79 17.09 -14.86
C VAL A 234 9.89 18.00 -16.09
N MET A 235 10.46 17.53 -17.20
CA MET A 235 10.53 18.33 -18.43
C MET A 235 9.15 18.71 -18.95
N GLU A 236 8.22 17.75 -19.00
CA GLU A 236 6.84 17.97 -19.49
C GLU A 236 5.99 18.83 -18.54
N TYR A 237 6.40 18.97 -17.27
CA TYR A 237 5.74 19.88 -16.33
C TYR A 237 6.23 21.33 -16.47
N MET A 238 7.50 21.52 -16.86
CA MET A 238 8.13 22.84 -16.90
C MET A 238 8.00 23.55 -18.26
N TYR A 239 7.77 22.82 -19.34
CA TYR A 239 7.66 23.33 -20.71
C TYR A 239 6.30 23.02 -21.32
#